data_AF-A0A9P4I7Z7-F1
#
_entry.id   AF-A0A9P4I7Z7-F1
#
_cell.length_a   1.000
_cell.length_b   1.000
_cell.length_c   1.000
_cell.angle_alpha   90.00
_cell.angle_beta   90.00
_cell.angle_gamma   90.00
#
_symmetry.space_group_name_H-M   'P 1'
#
loop_
_entity.id
_entity.type
_entity.pdbx_description
1 polymer ?
#
loop_
_entity_poly.entity_id
_entity_poly.type
_entity_poly.pdbx_seq_one_letter_code
_entity_poly.pdbx_strand_id
1 'polypeptide(L)'
;MDDAEQREERLKSALWYSIGQVVDHETLNSLSLSGSVHNATPQFIGALTELVWAQIASAGKDLENFAKHAGRSTIQTDDVLLLARRNEGLESLLRSYVDQTRATEGRGTSGAAKGKPKGRK
;
A
#
# COMPACT_ATOMS: atom_id res chain seq x y z
N MET A 1 26.26 6.72 16.56
CA MET A 1 25.07 6.81 15.70
C MET A 1 23.91 7.19 16.57
N ASP A 2 23.21 8.25 16.18
CA ASP A 2 21.99 8.71 16.83
C ASP A 2 20.87 7.65 16.72
N ASP A 3 19.90 7.65 17.63
CA ASP A 3 18.78 6.70 17.62
C ASP A 3 17.93 6.83 16.35
N ALA A 4 17.87 8.05 15.79
CA ALA A 4 17.20 8.32 14.53
C ALA A 4 17.91 7.67 13.33
N GLU A 5 19.25 7.77 13.28
CA GLU A 5 20.07 7.17 12.23
C GLU A 5 19.96 5.64 12.24
N GLN A 6 20.02 5.02 13.41
CA GLN A 6 19.86 3.55 13.55
C GLN A 6 18.47 3.09 13.09
N ARG A 7 17.43 3.90 13.36
CA ARG A 7 16.06 3.60 12.92
C ARG A 7 15.94 3.71 11.41
N GLU A 8 16.53 4.75 10.81
CA GLU A 8 16.56 4.92 9.37
C GLU A 8 17.26 3.74 8.69
N GLU A 9 18.45 3.36 9.16
CA GLU A 9 19.20 2.24 8.62
C GLU A 9 18.40 0.92 8.67
N ARG A 10 17.73 0.68 9.81
CA ARG A 10 16.86 -0.50 9.97
C ARG A 10 15.69 -0.49 8.99
N LEU A 11 15.01 0.64 8.81
CA LEU A 11 13.88 0.77 7.89
C LEU A 11 14.31 0.62 6.43
N LYS A 12 15.43 1.25 6.05
CA LYS A 12 16.01 1.12 4.70
C LYS A 12 16.43 -0.32 4.40
N SER A 13 17.03 -1.02 5.37
CA SER A 13 17.40 -2.44 5.23
C SER A 13 16.17 -3.33 5.02
N ALA A 14 15.09 -3.09 5.77
CA ALA A 14 13.83 -3.81 5.59
C ALA A 14 13.20 -3.52 4.21
N LEU A 15 13.25 -2.26 3.75
CA LEU A 15 12.77 -1.87 2.44
C LEU A 15 13.58 -2.55 1.32
N TRP A 16 14.90 -2.55 1.43
CA TRP A 16 15.79 -3.22 0.48
C TRP A 16 15.47 -4.70 0.32
N TYR A 17 15.27 -5.41 1.44
CA TYR A 17 14.86 -6.81 1.43
C TYR A 17 13.51 -7.01 0.72
N SER A 18 12.50 -6.22 1.07
CA SER A 18 11.17 -6.33 0.45
C SER A 18 11.21 -6.02 -1.06
N ILE A 19 12.01 -5.05 -1.49
CA ILE A 19 12.19 -4.71 -2.90
C ILE A 19 12.91 -5.83 -3.63
N GLY A 20 13.93 -6.43 -3.03
CA GLY A 20 14.60 -7.61 -3.59
C GLY A 20 13.59 -8.73 -3.89
N GLN A 21 12.69 -9.04 -2.94
CA GLN A 21 11.65 -10.06 -3.15
C GLN A 21 10.68 -9.71 -4.29
N VAL A 22 10.25 -8.44 -4.39
CA VAL A 22 9.36 -7.99 -5.48
C VAL A 22 10.07 -8.08 -6.83
N VAL A 23 11.34 -7.67 -6.90
CA VAL A 23 12.14 -7.74 -8.11
C VAL A 23 12.37 -9.19 -8.54
N ASP A 24 12.71 -10.08 -7.61
CA ASP A 24 12.85 -11.52 -7.87
C ASP A 24 11.54 -12.13 -8.39
N HIS A 25 10.41 -11.78 -7.79
CA HIS A 25 9.09 -12.24 -8.26
C HIS A 25 8.80 -11.79 -9.70
N GLU A 26 9.02 -10.51 -10.03
CA GLU A 26 8.75 -9.98 -11.37
C GLU A 26 9.73 -10.49 -12.42
N THR A 27 11.00 -10.63 -12.06
CA THR A 27 12.02 -11.17 -12.98
C THR A 27 11.75 -12.64 -13.33
N LEU A 28 11.30 -13.43 -12.36
CA LEU A 28 10.97 -14.85 -12.57
C LEU A 28 9.63 -15.05 -13.28
N ASN A 29 8.62 -14.24 -12.99
CA ASN A 29 7.26 -14.45 -13.51
C ASN A 29 6.98 -13.71 -14.81
N SER A 30 7.45 -12.47 -14.93
CA SER A 30 7.04 -11.55 -16.00
C SER A 30 8.07 -11.47 -17.13
N LEU A 31 9.37 -11.66 -16.82
CA LEU A 31 10.48 -11.50 -17.76
C LEU A 31 11.11 -12.83 -18.25
N SER A 32 10.68 -13.97 -17.70
CA SER A 32 11.20 -15.31 -18.05
C SER A 32 10.73 -15.84 -19.44
N LEU A 33 10.25 -14.95 -20.30
CA LEU A 33 9.71 -15.28 -21.63
C LEU A 33 10.78 -15.77 -22.64
N SER A 34 12.07 -15.66 -22.32
CA SER A 34 13.17 -15.98 -23.25
C SER A 34 14.13 -17.07 -22.77
N GLY A 35 13.69 -17.95 -21.85
CA GLY A 35 14.50 -19.08 -21.36
C GLY A 35 15.81 -18.69 -20.65
N SER A 36 16.00 -17.39 -20.39
CA SER A 36 17.14 -16.81 -19.70
C SER A 36 16.65 -16.25 -18.37
N VAL A 37 17.22 -16.75 -17.27
CA VAL A 37 16.94 -16.21 -15.94
C VAL A 37 17.61 -14.84 -15.85
N HIS A 38 16.80 -13.77 -15.86
CA HIS A 38 17.29 -12.40 -15.75
C HIS A 38 17.36 -12.00 -14.28
N ASN A 39 18.54 -12.11 -13.67
CA ASN A 39 18.75 -11.61 -12.31
C ASN A 39 18.94 -10.10 -12.32
N ALA A 40 18.25 -9.40 -11.42
CA ALA A 40 18.52 -7.99 -11.20
C ALA A 40 19.88 -7.78 -10.52
N THR A 41 20.57 -6.70 -10.87
CA THR A 41 21.85 -6.39 -10.24
C THR A 41 21.63 -5.79 -8.85
N PRO A 42 22.54 -6.01 -7.88
CA PRO A 42 22.47 -5.37 -6.57
C PRO A 42 22.39 -3.84 -6.66
N GLN A 43 23.04 -3.24 -7.66
CA GLN A 43 23.00 -1.81 -7.92
C GLN A 43 21.61 -1.34 -8.36
N PHE A 44 20.91 -2.12 -9.20
CA PHE A 44 19.53 -1.81 -9.57
C PHE A 44 18.60 -1.86 -8.35
N ILE A 45 18.71 -2.92 -7.54
CA ILE A 45 17.91 -3.07 -6.32
C ILE A 45 18.19 -1.93 -5.33
N GLY A 46 19.47 -1.55 -5.17
CA GLY A 46 19.86 -0.41 -4.34
C GLY A 46 19.29 0.92 -4.85
N ALA A 47 19.40 1.20 -6.15
CA ALA A 47 18.83 2.41 -6.75
C ALA A 47 17.30 2.47 -6.63
N LEU A 48 16.62 1.34 -6.86
CA LEU A 48 15.17 1.24 -6.69
C LEU A 48 14.77 1.44 -5.22
N THR A 49 15.58 0.98 -4.27
CA THR A 49 15.36 1.20 -2.84
C THR A 49 15.39 2.67 -2.47
N GLU A 50 16.40 3.42 -2.92
CA GLU A 50 16.48 4.86 -2.66
C GLU A 50 15.35 5.63 -3.38
N LEU A 51 14.96 5.20 -4.58
CA LEU A 51 13.79 5.77 -5.28
C LEU A 51 12.50 5.59 -4.49
N VAL A 52 12.22 4.37 -4.03
CA VAL A 52 11.00 4.06 -3.26
C VAL A 52 11.04 4.76 -1.90
N TRP A 53 12.21 4.84 -1.26
CA TRP A 53 12.39 5.59 -0.02
C TRP A 53 12.00 7.07 -0.19
N ALA A 54 12.50 7.73 -1.23
CA ALA A 54 12.13 9.11 -1.55
C ALA A 54 10.62 9.24 -1.85
N GLN A 55 10.04 8.28 -2.59
CA GLN A 55 8.63 8.29 -2.93
C GLN A 55 7.74 8.14 -1.68
N ILE A 56 8.13 7.32 -0.70
CA ILE A 56 7.40 7.17 0.58
C ILE A 56 7.40 8.50 1.34
N ALA A 57 8.52 9.21 1.39
CA ALA A 57 8.60 10.51 2.04
C ALA A 57 7.67 11.55 1.37
N SER A 58 7.67 11.62 0.04
CA SER A 58 6.76 12.50 -0.71
C SER A 58 5.29 12.11 -0.49
N ALA A 59 4.96 10.83 -0.62
CA ALA A 59 3.60 10.33 -0.41
C ALA A 59 3.09 10.62 1.01
N GLY A 60 3.91 10.38 2.04
CA GLY A 60 3.57 10.68 3.42
C GLY A 60 3.26 12.17 3.63
N LYS A 61 4.03 13.06 3.00
CA LYS A 61 3.78 14.50 3.09
C LYS A 61 2.48 14.92 2.41
N ASP A 62 2.21 14.38 1.23
CA ASP A 62 0.98 14.65 0.50
C ASP A 62 -0.25 14.15 1.26
N LEU A 63 -0.20 12.94 1.81
CA LEU A 63 -1.29 12.38 2.62
C LEU A 63 -1.59 13.25 3.86
N GLU A 64 -0.56 13.73 4.55
CA GLU A 64 -0.72 14.65 5.68
C GLU A 64 -1.40 15.96 5.23
N ASN A 65 -0.96 16.52 4.10
CA ASN A 65 -1.52 17.75 3.55
C ASN A 65 -2.99 17.58 3.11
N PHE A 66 -3.35 16.43 2.52
CA PHE A 66 -4.72 16.14 2.10
C PHE A 66 -5.66 16.00 3.30
N ALA A 67 -5.24 15.28 4.34
CA ALA A 67 -6.02 15.18 5.58
C ALA A 67 -6.22 16.56 6.22
N LYS A 68 -5.16 17.36 6.32
CA LYS A 68 -5.21 18.74 6.85
C LYS A 68 -6.12 19.65 6.02
N HIS A 69 -6.07 19.56 4.69
CA HIS A 69 -6.94 20.33 3.80
C HIS A 69 -8.42 20.03 4.03
N ALA A 70 -8.75 18.79 4.40
CA ALA A 70 -10.10 18.37 4.78
C ALA A 70 -10.44 18.63 6.27
N GLY A 71 -9.60 19.35 7.02
CA GLY A 71 -9.81 19.64 8.45
C GLY A 71 -9.63 18.42 9.37
N ARG A 72 -8.95 17.36 8.92
CA ARG A 72 -8.72 16.11 9.67
C ARG A 72 -7.27 16.00 10.13
N SER A 73 -7.05 15.32 11.26
CA SER A 73 -5.73 14.90 11.73
C SER A 73 -5.45 13.40 11.48
N THR A 74 -6.46 12.66 11.02
CA THR A 74 -6.37 11.24 10.68
C THR A 74 -6.50 11.07 9.17
N ILE A 75 -5.51 10.39 8.57
CA ILE A 75 -5.51 10.02 7.15
C ILE A 75 -6.61 8.99 6.90
N GLN A 76 -7.36 9.18 5.82
CA GLN A 76 -8.47 8.32 5.38
C GLN A 76 -8.23 7.81 3.96
N THR A 77 -9.04 6.85 3.54
CA THR A 77 -8.96 6.25 2.19
C THR A 77 -9.05 7.29 1.07
N ASP A 78 -9.85 8.34 1.24
CA ASP A 78 -10.00 9.40 0.23
C ASP A 78 -8.69 10.17 -0.01
N ASP A 79 -7.83 10.29 1.00
CA ASP A 79 -6.51 10.93 0.86
C ASP A 79 -5.58 10.08 -0.02
N VAL A 80 -5.65 8.75 0.11
CA VAL A 80 -4.88 7.80 -0.72
C VAL A 80 -5.40 7.77 -2.15
N LEU A 81 -6.73 7.82 -2.34
CA LEU A 81 -7.31 7.93 -3.68
C LEU A 81 -6.92 9.25 -4.35
N LEU A 82 -6.86 10.35 -3.60
CA LEU A 82 -6.42 11.64 -4.11
C LEU A 82 -4.95 11.64 -4.53
N LEU A 83 -4.09 10.86 -3.87
CA LEU A 83 -2.69 10.67 -4.25
C LEU A 83 -2.57 10.04 -5.65
N ALA A 84 -3.45 9.10 -5.99
CA ALA A 84 -3.42 8.39 -7.27
C ALA A 84 -4.05 9.14 -8.45
N ARG A 85 -4.68 10.29 -8.23
CA ARG A 85 -5.52 11.03 -9.20
C ARG A 85 -4.86 11.38 -10.55
N ARG A 86 -3.53 11.36 -10.62
CA ARG A 86 -2.77 11.66 -11.85
C ARG A 86 -2.53 10.43 -12.72
N ASN A 87 -2.91 9.25 -12.25
CA ASN A 87 -2.81 7.99 -12.95
C ASN A 87 -4.17 7.28 -12.89
N GLU A 88 -4.97 7.46 -13.93
CA GLU A 88 -6.36 6.95 -14.00
C GLU A 88 -6.42 5.43 -13.81
N GLY A 89 -5.45 4.69 -14.35
CA GLY A 89 -5.38 3.23 -14.18
C GLY A 89 -5.12 2.82 -12.73
N LEU A 90 -4.17 3.49 -12.06
CA LEU A 90 -3.89 3.24 -10.65
C LEU A 90 -5.07 3.66 -9.77
N GLU A 91 -5.69 4.81 -10.04
CA GLU A 91 -6.86 5.27 -9.30
C GLU A 91 -8.00 4.26 -9.41
N SER A 92 -8.31 3.79 -10.62
CA SER A 92 -9.37 2.78 -10.85
C SER A 92 -9.09 1.48 -10.10
N LEU A 93 -7.83 1.01 -10.10
CA LEU A 93 -7.42 -0.20 -9.39
C LEU A 93 -7.60 -0.02 -7.87
N LEU A 94 -7.15 1.10 -7.30
CA LEU A 94 -7.28 1.38 -5.88
C LEU A 94 -8.74 1.54 -5.45
N ARG A 95 -9.59 2.19 -6.26
CA ARG A 95 -11.03 2.27 -5.99
C ARG A 95 -11.67 0.88 -5.93
N SER A 96 -11.35 0.04 -6.91
CA SER A 96 -11.84 -1.35 -6.95
C SER A 96 -11.40 -2.15 -5.72
N TYR A 97 -10.16 -1.96 -5.27
CA TYR A 97 -9.64 -2.60 -4.05
C TYR A 97 -10.37 -2.15 -2.78
N VAL A 98 -10.65 -0.84 -2.66
CA VAL A 98 -11.42 -0.27 -1.55
C VAL A 98 -12.83 -0.83 -1.49
N ASP A 99 -13.52 -0.90 -2.63
CA ASP A 99 -14.88 -1.43 -2.71
C ASP A 99 -14.94 -2.91 -2.31
N GLN A 100 -13.98 -3.71 -2.76
CA GLN A 100 -13.85 -5.12 -2.37
C GLN A 100 -13.61 -5.27 -0.87
N THR A 101 -12.70 -4.47 -0.31
CA THR A 101 -12.38 -4.50 1.13
C THR A 101 -13.62 -4.20 1.97
N ARG A 102 -14.35 -3.12 1.63
CA ARG A 102 -15.61 -2.74 2.29
C ARG A 102 -16.67 -3.83 2.21
N ALA A 103 -16.79 -4.51 1.06
CA ALA A 103 -17.74 -5.60 0.88
C ALA A 103 -17.39 -6.82 1.76
N THR A 104 -16.10 -7.12 1.94
CA THR A 104 -15.65 -8.21 2.82
C THR A 104 -15.85 -7.89 4.31
N GLU A 105 -15.55 -6.66 4.74
CA GLU A 105 -15.73 -6.23 6.13
C GLU A 105 -17.21 -6.10 6.53
N GLY A 106 -18.07 -5.62 5.62
CA GLY A 106 -19.51 -5.49 5.85
C GLY A 106 -20.26 -6.82 6.01
N ARG A 107 -19.68 -7.95 5.57
CA ARG A 107 -20.24 -9.29 5.78
C ARG A 107 -20.00 -9.84 7.19
N GLY A 108 -19.07 -9.27 7.96
CA GLY A 108 -18.73 -9.74 9.31
C GLY A 108 -19.71 -9.32 10.42
N THR A 109 -20.53 -8.29 10.19
CA THR A 109 -21.35 -7.66 11.25
C THR A 109 -22.86 -7.72 11.04
N SER A 110 -23.33 -8.21 9.88
CA SER A 110 -24.76 -8.24 9.51
C SER A 110 -25.50 -9.56 9.85
N GLY A 111 -24.84 -10.51 10.52
CA GLY A 111 -25.43 -11.81 10.92
C GLY A 111 -26.25 -11.84 12.22
N ALA A 112 -26.36 -10.73 12.97
CA ALA A 112 -27.02 -10.71 14.28
C ALA A 112 -28.20 -9.72 14.36
N ALA A 113 -29.06 -9.67 13.34
CA ALA A 113 -30.33 -8.94 13.41
C ALA A 113 -31.45 -9.82 14.04
N LYS A 114 -31.38 -9.97 15.36
CA LYS A 114 -32.50 -9.86 16.32
C LYS A 114 -33.88 -10.38 15.87
N GLY A 115 -34.12 -11.68 16.03
CA GLY A 115 -35.48 -12.22 16.16
C GLY A 115 -36.10 -11.78 17.49
N LYS A 116 -37.13 -10.94 17.46
CA LYS A 116 -37.94 -10.58 18.65
C LYS A 116 -39.31 -11.29 18.56
N PRO A 117 -39.83 -11.87 19.66
CA PRO A 117 -40.87 -12.89 19.61
C PRO A 117 -42.26 -12.28 19.39
N LYS A 118 -43.10 -12.98 18.63
CA LYS A 118 -44.51 -12.68 18.40
C LYS A 118 -45.32 -13.28 19.55
N GLY A 119 -46.04 -12.43 20.28
CA GLY A 119 -46.68 -12.76 21.57
C GLY A 119 -47.79 -13.80 21.51
N ARG A 120 -48.22 -14.24 22.69
CA ARG A 120 -49.54 -14.84 22.92
C ARG A 120 -50.16 -14.25 24.18
N LYS A 121 -51.46 -14.02 24.05
CA LYS A 121 -52.44 -13.54 25.01
C LYS A 121 -52.43 -14.33 26.32
#